data_AF-A0A0A2VIF2-F1
#
_entry.id   AF-A0A0A2VIF2-F1
#
_cell.length_a   1.000
_cell.length_b   1.000
_cell.length_c   1.000
_cell.angle_alpha   90.00
_cell.angle_beta   90.00
_cell.angle_gamma   90.00
#
_symmetry.space_group_name_H-M   'P 1'
#
loop_
_entity.id
_entity.type
_entity.pdbx_description
1 polymer ?
#
loop_
_entity_poly.entity_id
_entity_poly.type
_entity_poly.pdbx_seq_one_letter_code
_entity_poly.pdbx_strand_id
1 'polypeptide(L)'
;MHKQSVTAEDVARRAGVSRAVVSRALSNNGSISPATRERVLQVAEELGYQVNFLAQGLNRRRSHLIGVIVSRINDPFRSSLLDGLLSEIQRNGFQALVTEIRSEQELAETLRHFTQFRVSGVIVTSGKPPEALVNECVQQHIPVVGINRQPDIPGVDYVCSDNVAGAVLAAEQLVNSGCKHFGWLNNHASTWAGRMRGEAFRQALSDRGVEVDTNLVSLLCAAEGYEGGCQAAAAVAQLPDGIFCANAQLACGFLDGMRQRGKHAPQDFQLIGFDNTPQTAQYSYRLTTLHQDVAEISRLALGHLLERARTPAQPSRTSWVKHQALCTLIREAGARAQALRDAGLSVEKKGRQDFVSQADILVEQEIKSWLTLHCPQDGFLGEESGLVEGEQGVWVLDPVDGTTNFILGMDYWCISLAYVSQNVIQLGIIYAPDRDEFFFARHGAGAFLNGKPLKLHDPSPESVVIGLGRSSRAPVPLYARTIEDVLNDGMEYRRFGAGALMLAHVAAGQVHAYYEEHMNSWDALAGLLLITEAGGSSNAFLANGGLLKGNLVLAGCTSVQERLMALLEA
;
A
#
# COMPACT_ATOMS: atom_id res chain seq x y z
N MET A 1 24.31 17.16 48.22
CA MET A 1 25.45 16.96 47.30
C MET A 1 24.91 16.66 45.92
N HIS A 2 25.10 17.56 44.95
CA HIS A 2 24.84 17.23 43.54
C HIS A 2 25.82 16.11 43.13
N LYS A 3 25.32 14.96 42.68
CA LYS A 3 26.14 13.97 41.98
C LYS A 3 26.72 14.69 40.76
N GLN A 4 28.04 14.88 40.70
CA GLN A 4 28.70 15.38 39.50
C GLN A 4 28.34 14.44 38.34
N SER A 5 27.78 14.99 37.27
CA SER A 5 27.46 14.22 36.06
C SER A 5 28.76 13.69 35.46
N VAL A 6 28.79 12.40 35.15
CA VAL A 6 29.90 11.76 34.47
C VAL A 6 30.13 12.45 33.13
N THR A 7 31.38 12.72 32.77
CA THR A 7 31.74 13.42 31.54
C THR A 7 32.40 12.51 30.51
N ALA A 8 32.47 12.96 29.24
CA ALA A 8 33.21 12.25 28.20
C ALA A 8 34.70 12.04 28.55
N GLU A 9 35.26 12.92 29.39
CA GLU A 9 36.64 12.83 29.86
C GLU A 9 36.82 11.66 30.85
N ASP A 10 35.81 11.38 31.67
CA ASP A 10 35.83 10.28 32.63
C ASP A 10 35.73 8.92 31.92
N VAL A 11 34.89 8.84 30.89
CA VAL A 11 34.83 7.68 29.99
C VAL A 11 36.16 7.48 29.26
N ALA A 12 36.76 8.56 28.75
CA ALA A 12 38.05 8.51 28.05
C ALA A 12 39.16 7.98 28.96
N ARG A 13 39.25 8.50 30.18
CA ARG A 13 40.22 8.08 31.19
C ARG A 13 40.05 6.62 31.56
N ARG A 14 38.82 6.17 31.80
CA ARG A 14 38.53 4.79 32.21
C ARG A 14 38.74 3.78 31.08
N ALA A 15 38.44 4.18 29.85
CA ALA A 15 38.71 3.39 28.66
C ALA A 15 40.19 3.49 28.21
N GLY A 16 41.00 4.40 28.73
CA GLY A 16 42.39 4.57 28.26
C GLY A 16 42.48 5.04 26.80
N VAL A 17 41.56 5.90 26.38
CA VAL A 17 41.55 6.53 25.05
C VAL A 17 41.42 8.05 25.17
N SER A 18 41.60 8.79 24.09
CA SER A 18 41.36 10.24 24.12
C SER A 18 39.87 10.59 24.07
N ARG A 19 39.49 11.77 24.57
CA ARG A 19 38.13 12.31 24.47
C ARG A 19 37.58 12.30 23.03
N ALA A 20 38.44 12.57 22.05
CA ALA A 20 38.08 12.51 20.62
C ALA A 20 37.74 11.09 20.15
N VAL A 21 38.40 10.06 20.69
CA VAL A 21 38.09 8.66 20.42
C VAL A 21 36.75 8.26 21.05
N VAL A 22 36.46 8.74 22.26
CA VAL A 22 35.13 8.55 22.89
C VAL A 22 34.03 9.17 22.05
N SER A 23 34.22 10.41 21.57
CA SER A 23 33.26 11.07 20.68
C SER A 23 33.05 10.33 19.35
N ARG A 24 34.09 9.66 18.81
CA ARG A 24 33.99 8.86 17.58
C ARG A 24 33.32 7.51 17.81
N ALA A 25 33.60 6.85 18.94
CA ALA A 25 32.99 5.59 19.34
C ALA A 25 31.48 5.73 19.60
N LEU A 26 31.05 6.88 20.11
CA LEU A 26 29.65 7.21 20.38
C LEU A 26 28.94 7.88 19.19
N SER A 27 29.62 8.05 18.06
CA SER A 27 29.05 8.57 16.81
C SER A 27 28.88 7.44 15.79
N ASN A 28 27.74 7.42 15.10
CA ASN A 28 27.45 6.41 14.06
C ASN A 28 28.43 6.46 12.87
N ASN A 29 29.09 7.61 12.61
CA ASN A 29 30.00 7.78 11.46
C ASN A 29 31.48 7.95 11.88
N GLY A 30 31.85 7.61 13.12
CA GLY A 30 33.25 7.70 13.56
C GLY A 30 34.10 6.54 13.03
N SER A 31 35.16 6.85 12.27
CA SER A 31 36.18 5.85 11.91
C SER A 31 36.96 5.42 13.17
N ILE A 32 36.74 4.18 13.60
CA ILE A 32 37.35 3.55 14.78
C ILE A 32 37.27 2.03 14.65
N SER A 33 38.28 1.31 15.17
CA SER A 33 38.27 -0.17 15.18
C SER A 33 37.10 -0.71 16.02
N PRO A 34 36.46 -1.84 15.63
CA PRO A 34 35.38 -2.47 16.39
C PRO A 34 35.71 -2.70 17.87
N ALA A 35 36.89 -3.27 18.15
CA ALA A 35 37.35 -3.55 19.51
C ALA A 35 37.44 -2.30 20.41
N THR A 36 37.90 -1.17 19.87
CA THR A 36 37.97 0.09 20.63
C THR A 36 36.58 0.70 20.83
N ARG A 37 35.66 0.54 19.87
CA ARG A 37 34.28 1.03 20.00
C ARG A 37 33.53 0.28 21.11
N GLU A 38 33.59 -1.04 21.09
CA GLU A 38 32.97 -1.92 22.10
C GLU A 38 33.47 -1.58 23.51
N ARG A 39 34.79 -1.45 23.67
CA ARG A 39 35.41 -1.06 24.95
C ARG A 39 34.91 0.30 25.46
N VAL A 40 34.76 1.29 24.58
CA VAL A 40 34.25 2.62 24.99
C VAL A 40 32.76 2.55 25.37
N LEU A 41 31.95 1.79 24.63
CA LEU A 41 30.52 1.64 24.92
C LEU A 41 30.29 0.97 26.27
N GLN A 42 31.04 -0.10 26.56
CA GLN A 42 30.98 -0.81 27.83
C GLN A 42 31.34 0.12 29.01
N VAL A 43 32.43 0.88 28.89
CA VAL A 43 32.83 1.85 29.93
C VAL A 43 31.81 2.97 30.10
N ALA A 44 31.20 3.45 29.01
CA ALA A 44 30.16 4.47 29.08
C ALA A 44 28.92 3.97 29.83
N GLU A 45 28.51 2.73 29.57
CA GLU A 45 27.38 2.07 30.24
C GLU A 45 27.66 1.84 31.74
N GLU A 46 28.83 1.30 32.10
CA GLU A 46 29.25 1.09 33.49
C GLU A 46 29.26 2.38 34.33
N LEU A 47 29.66 3.49 33.71
CA LEU A 47 29.69 4.80 34.37
C LEU A 47 28.34 5.52 34.33
N GLY A 48 27.34 4.98 33.62
CA GLY A 48 26.07 5.67 33.38
C GLY A 48 26.24 6.97 32.57
N TYR A 49 27.28 7.06 31.75
CA TYR A 49 27.52 8.21 30.89
C TYR A 49 26.52 8.24 29.75
N GLN A 50 25.69 9.26 29.71
CA GLN A 50 24.81 9.55 28.58
C GLN A 50 25.43 10.64 27.71
N VAL A 51 25.41 10.44 26.40
CA VAL A 51 25.83 11.48 25.45
C VAL A 51 24.93 12.69 25.62
N ASN A 52 25.52 13.81 26.03
CA ASN A 52 24.81 15.07 26.05
C ASN A 52 24.65 15.61 24.61
N PHE A 53 23.52 15.32 23.99
CA PHE A 53 23.19 15.76 22.63
C PHE A 53 23.19 17.29 22.47
N LEU A 54 22.91 18.04 23.54
CA LEU A 54 23.02 19.52 23.56
C LEU A 54 24.49 19.96 23.50
N ALA A 55 25.39 19.26 24.20
CA ALA A 55 26.84 19.51 24.15
C ALA A 55 27.48 19.10 22.81
N GLN A 56 26.97 18.05 22.15
CA GLN A 56 27.35 17.70 20.78
C GLN A 56 26.85 18.72 19.74
N GLY A 57 25.67 19.30 19.98
CA GLY A 57 25.08 20.37 19.16
C GLY A 57 25.86 21.68 19.20
N LEU A 58 26.58 21.98 20.29
CA LEU A 58 27.38 23.21 20.44
C LEU A 58 28.51 23.34 19.40
N ASN A 59 29.07 22.23 18.91
CA ASN A 59 30.10 22.22 17.85
C ASN A 59 29.51 22.03 16.43
N ARG A 60 28.22 21.74 16.29
CA ARG A 60 27.53 21.55 15.01
C ARG A 60 26.71 22.80 14.67
N ARG A 61 26.53 23.08 13.37
CA ARG A 61 25.67 24.19 12.92
C ARG A 61 24.17 23.96 13.23
N ARG A 62 23.73 22.71 13.39
CA ARG A 62 22.34 22.30 13.67
C ARG A 62 22.27 21.15 14.68
N SER A 63 21.17 21.07 15.43
CA SER A 63 20.91 20.02 16.44
C SER A 63 20.27 18.77 15.81
N HIS A 64 20.13 17.69 16.59
CA HIS A 64 19.43 16.46 16.16
C HIS A 64 17.91 16.57 16.34
N LEU A 65 17.36 17.79 16.42
CA LEU A 65 15.95 18.04 16.61
C LEU A 65 15.27 18.39 15.29
N ILE A 66 14.10 17.81 15.04
CA ILE A 66 13.22 18.17 13.93
C ILE A 66 11.95 18.78 14.52
N GLY A 67 11.61 20.01 14.13
CA GLY A 67 10.32 20.61 14.49
C GLY A 67 9.20 19.93 13.71
N VAL A 68 8.12 19.53 14.38
CA VAL A 68 6.93 18.99 13.72
C VAL A 68 5.73 19.81 14.16
N ILE A 69 5.13 20.51 13.21
CA ILE A 69 4.00 21.38 13.48
C ILE A 69 2.75 20.72 12.96
N VAL A 70 1.82 20.52 13.88
CA VAL A 70 0.55 19.83 13.66
C VAL A 70 -0.62 20.74 14.00
N SER A 71 -1.78 20.42 13.47
CA SER A 71 -3.03 21.10 13.81
C SER A 71 -4.07 20.06 14.19
N ARG A 72 -4.83 20.26 15.28
CA ARG A 72 -5.82 19.31 15.80
C ARG A 72 -5.31 17.87 15.83
N ILE A 73 -4.41 17.59 16.77
CA ILE A 73 -3.81 16.25 16.91
C ILE A 73 -4.89 15.17 17.08
N ASN A 74 -6.03 15.52 17.69
CA ASN A 74 -7.16 14.61 17.88
C ASN A 74 -7.84 14.12 16.58
N ASP A 75 -7.55 14.71 15.42
CA ASP A 75 -8.00 14.17 14.13
C ASP A 75 -7.28 12.84 13.84
N PRO A 76 -8.00 11.73 13.58
CA PRO A 76 -7.36 10.42 13.46
C PRO A 76 -6.33 10.32 12.32
N PHE A 77 -6.57 10.96 11.18
CA PHE A 77 -5.59 10.96 10.09
C PHE A 77 -4.31 11.70 10.49
N ARG A 78 -4.45 12.85 11.17
CA ARG A 78 -3.31 13.64 11.63
C ARG A 78 -2.54 12.95 12.76
N SER A 79 -3.24 12.22 13.63
CA SER A 79 -2.61 11.35 14.62
C SER A 79 -1.77 10.27 13.95
N SER A 80 -2.32 9.55 12.97
CA SER A 80 -1.57 8.54 12.21
C SER A 80 -0.38 9.15 11.47
N LEU A 81 -0.57 10.32 10.82
CA LEU A 81 0.52 11.03 10.16
C LEU A 81 1.63 11.45 11.14
N LEU A 82 1.26 11.97 12.32
CA LEU A 82 2.23 12.33 13.35
C LEU A 82 3.01 11.09 13.80
N ASP A 83 2.33 9.97 14.07
CA ASP A 83 2.98 8.72 14.47
C ASP A 83 3.97 8.21 13.40
N GLY A 84 3.58 8.24 12.13
CA GLY A 84 4.44 7.91 11.00
C GLY A 84 5.68 8.81 10.92
N LEU A 85 5.50 10.12 11.10
CA LEU A 85 6.60 11.09 11.14
C LEU A 85 7.52 10.85 12.34
N LEU A 86 6.98 10.61 13.54
CA LEU A 86 7.77 10.35 14.74
C LEU A 86 8.64 9.10 14.57
N SER A 87 8.04 8.02 14.05
CA SER A 87 8.74 6.78 13.76
C SER A 87 9.88 7.00 12.76
N GLU A 88 9.62 7.71 11.66
CA GLU A 88 10.61 7.95 10.62
C GLU A 88 11.75 8.87 11.08
N ILE A 89 11.43 9.92 11.85
CA ILE A 89 12.41 10.81 12.48
C ILE A 89 13.32 10.02 13.43
N GLN A 90 12.75 9.15 14.28
CA GLN A 90 13.51 8.33 15.22
C GLN A 90 14.40 7.31 14.52
N ARG A 91 13.90 6.61 13.48
CA ARG A 91 14.69 5.66 12.68
C ARG A 91 15.93 6.31 12.07
N ASN A 92 15.85 7.58 11.71
CA ASN A 92 16.96 8.35 11.16
C ASN A 92 17.85 9.02 12.24
N GLY A 93 17.65 8.69 13.52
CA GLY A 93 18.49 9.16 14.64
C GLY A 93 18.22 10.61 15.07
N PHE A 94 17.06 11.17 14.70
CA PHE A 94 16.61 12.48 15.13
C PHE A 94 15.57 12.36 16.25
N GLN A 95 15.28 13.48 16.91
CA GLN A 95 14.20 13.60 17.88
C GLN A 95 13.23 14.70 17.44
N ALA A 96 11.93 14.45 17.58
CA ALA A 96 10.91 15.40 17.18
C ALA A 96 10.57 16.39 18.31
N LEU A 97 10.41 17.67 17.95
CA LEU A 97 9.80 18.69 18.79
C LEU A 97 8.41 19.00 18.21
N VAL A 98 7.38 18.37 18.78
CA VAL A 98 6.00 18.49 18.30
C VAL A 98 5.36 19.75 18.90
N THR A 99 4.71 20.55 18.06
CA THR A 99 3.99 21.75 18.52
C THR A 99 2.68 21.90 17.75
N GLU A 100 1.62 22.21 18.49
CA GLU A 100 0.35 22.63 17.91
C GLU A 100 0.22 24.15 18.06
N ILE A 101 -0.13 24.84 16.98
CA ILE A 101 -0.23 26.30 16.97
C ILE A 101 -1.70 26.69 16.87
N ARG A 102 -2.19 27.36 17.91
CA ARG A 102 -3.59 27.80 18.04
C ARG A 102 -3.74 29.32 17.99
N SER A 103 -2.64 30.07 18.10
CA SER A 103 -2.63 31.54 18.08
C SER A 103 -1.35 32.12 17.43
N GLU A 104 -1.37 33.40 17.06
CA GLU A 104 -0.17 34.12 16.56
C GLU A 104 0.91 34.27 17.64
N GLN A 105 0.53 34.33 18.92
CA GLN A 105 1.49 34.38 20.03
C GLN A 105 2.27 33.06 20.16
N GLU A 106 1.57 31.92 20.10
CA GLU A 106 2.19 30.59 20.09
C GLU A 106 3.11 30.39 18.88
N LEU A 107 2.73 30.95 17.72
CA LEU A 107 3.57 30.95 16.53
C LEU A 107 4.92 31.62 16.80
N ALA A 108 4.91 32.85 17.32
CA ALA A 108 6.13 33.60 17.61
C ALA A 108 7.02 32.88 18.65
N GLU A 109 6.42 32.28 19.68
CA GLU A 109 7.14 31.47 20.67
C GLU A 109 7.79 30.23 20.05
N THR A 110 7.04 29.51 19.20
CA THR A 110 7.51 28.32 18.52
C THR A 110 8.72 28.62 17.62
N LEU A 111 8.65 29.71 16.86
CA LEU A 111 9.76 30.17 16.01
C LEU A 111 11.00 30.55 16.82
N ARG A 112 10.82 31.22 17.96
CA ARG A 112 11.92 31.51 18.90
C ARG A 112 12.55 30.22 19.42
N HIS A 113 11.75 29.23 19.81
CA HIS A 113 12.26 27.93 20.26
C HIS A 113 13.01 27.18 19.16
N PHE A 114 12.51 27.13 17.93
CA PHE A 114 13.22 26.48 16.82
C PHE A 114 14.58 27.11 16.53
N THR A 115 14.66 28.44 16.63
CA THR A 115 15.91 29.18 16.47
C THR A 115 16.88 28.91 17.63
N GLN A 116 16.39 28.95 18.88
CA GLN A 116 17.18 28.69 20.09
C GLN A 116 17.70 27.25 20.14
N PHE A 117 16.87 26.27 19.79
CA PHE A 117 17.23 24.86 19.74
C PHE A 117 17.98 24.46 18.45
N ARG A 118 18.15 25.40 17.50
CA ARG A 118 18.81 25.20 16.21
C ARG A 118 18.34 23.93 15.50
N VAL A 119 17.02 23.78 15.38
CA VAL A 119 16.42 22.59 14.76
C VAL A 119 17.02 22.34 13.37
N SER A 120 17.17 21.06 13.01
CA SER A 120 17.71 20.66 11.72
C SER A 120 16.79 20.99 10.55
N GLY A 121 15.49 21.12 10.83
CA GLY A 121 14.44 21.52 9.92
C GLY A 121 13.07 21.41 10.58
N VAL A 122 12.04 21.83 9.86
CA VAL A 122 10.66 21.87 10.32
C VAL A 122 9.75 21.19 9.29
N ILE A 123 8.92 20.26 9.75
CA ILE A 123 7.84 19.65 8.99
C ILE A 123 6.52 20.30 9.41
N VAL A 124 5.75 20.82 8.45
CA VAL A 124 4.47 21.49 8.70
C VAL A 124 3.36 20.66 8.04
N THR A 125 2.47 20.08 8.85
CA THR A 125 1.39 19.24 8.34
C THR A 125 0.22 20.05 7.75
N SER A 126 -0.79 19.34 7.25
CA SER A 126 -1.94 19.92 6.57
C SER A 126 -2.82 20.76 7.51
N GLY A 127 -3.48 21.76 6.93
CA GLY A 127 -4.36 22.68 7.65
C GLY A 127 -3.67 23.98 8.09
N LYS A 128 -4.08 24.54 9.22
CA LYS A 128 -3.53 25.78 9.77
C LYS A 128 -2.30 25.43 10.62
N PRO A 129 -1.09 25.83 10.21
CA PRO A 129 -0.61 27.14 10.65
C PRO A 129 -0.59 28.17 9.51
N PRO A 130 -0.46 29.47 9.83
CA PRO A 130 -0.36 30.53 8.84
C PRO A 130 0.86 30.35 7.93
N GLU A 131 0.76 30.76 6.66
CA GLU A 131 1.90 30.90 5.75
C GLU A 131 3.05 31.71 6.36
N ALA A 132 2.73 32.65 7.26
CA ALA A 132 3.69 33.42 8.04
C ALA A 132 4.74 32.54 8.75
N LEU A 133 4.36 31.36 9.26
CA LEU A 133 5.30 30.43 9.88
C LEU A 133 6.35 29.94 8.90
N VAL A 134 5.85 29.47 7.74
CA VAL A 134 6.69 28.87 6.71
C VAL A 134 7.63 29.93 6.15
N ASN A 135 7.11 31.13 5.88
CA ASN A 135 7.88 32.27 5.42
C ASN A 135 8.97 32.69 6.44
N GLU A 136 8.66 32.76 7.73
CA GLU A 136 9.65 33.10 8.75
C GLU A 136 10.75 32.02 8.83
N CYS A 137 10.40 30.73 8.80
CA CYS A 137 11.39 29.66 8.77
C CYS A 137 12.34 29.79 7.56
N VAL A 138 11.80 30.12 6.39
CA VAL A 138 12.61 30.37 5.18
C VAL A 138 13.54 31.57 5.38
N GLN A 139 13.05 32.69 5.93
CA GLN A 139 13.85 33.88 6.23
C GLN A 139 14.99 33.57 7.23
N GLN A 140 14.71 32.73 8.24
CA GLN A 140 15.70 32.26 9.23
C GLN A 140 16.59 31.12 8.71
N HIS A 141 16.51 30.75 7.42
CA HIS A 141 17.28 29.68 6.78
C HIS A 141 17.11 28.30 7.45
N ILE A 142 15.93 28.07 8.02
CA ILE A 142 15.50 26.79 8.57
C ILE A 142 14.82 26.01 7.43
N PRO A 143 15.28 24.80 7.09
CA PRO A 143 14.63 23.99 6.06
C PRO A 143 13.18 23.68 6.44
N VAL A 144 12.26 23.82 5.49
CA VAL A 144 10.86 23.49 5.69
C VAL A 144 10.37 22.49 4.65
N VAL A 145 9.55 21.55 5.11
CA VAL A 145 8.72 20.70 4.26
C VAL A 145 7.25 20.84 4.66
N GLY A 146 6.38 21.14 3.70
CA GLY A 146 4.93 21.16 3.88
C GLY A 146 4.30 19.84 3.46
N ILE A 147 3.37 19.31 4.26
CA ILE A 147 2.61 18.11 3.92
C ILE A 147 1.16 18.47 3.60
N ASN A 148 0.66 18.08 2.43
CA ASN A 148 -0.72 18.34 2.00
C ASN A 148 -1.10 19.84 2.09
N ARG A 149 -0.17 20.70 1.67
CA ARG A 149 -0.30 22.17 1.62
C ARG A 149 -0.11 22.67 0.19
N GLN A 150 -0.59 23.88 -0.07
CA GLN A 150 -0.41 24.55 -1.36
C GLN A 150 1.09 24.75 -1.64
N PRO A 151 1.60 24.30 -2.80
CA PRO A 151 3.01 24.38 -3.14
C PRO A 151 3.38 25.70 -3.83
N ASP A 152 3.32 26.81 -3.10
CA ASP A 152 3.48 28.16 -3.65
C ASP A 152 4.58 29.02 -2.99
N ILE A 153 5.27 28.51 -1.98
CA ILE A 153 6.34 29.24 -1.29
C ILE A 153 7.72 28.78 -1.81
N PRO A 154 8.51 29.69 -2.43
CA PRO A 154 9.89 29.39 -2.83
C PRO A 154 10.77 28.99 -1.64
N GLY A 155 11.63 27.98 -1.83
CA GLY A 155 12.52 27.47 -0.78
C GLY A 155 11.87 26.44 0.15
N VAL A 156 10.61 26.06 -0.12
CA VAL A 156 9.86 25.03 0.60
C VAL A 156 9.61 23.83 -0.31
N ASP A 157 9.67 22.63 0.26
CA ASP A 157 9.39 21.37 -0.43
C ASP A 157 8.05 20.89 0.04
N TYR A 158 7.35 20.20 -0.83
CA TYR A 158 6.01 19.74 -0.56
C TYR A 158 5.90 18.25 -0.81
N VAL A 159 5.21 17.58 0.10
CA VAL A 159 4.79 16.18 -0.06
C VAL A 159 3.28 16.15 0.08
N CYS A 160 2.59 15.84 -1.00
CA CYS A 160 1.13 15.88 -1.05
C CYS A 160 0.60 14.53 -1.49
N SER A 161 -0.51 14.08 -0.92
CA SER A 161 -1.28 13.00 -1.52
C SER A 161 -1.91 13.47 -2.83
N ASP A 162 -2.08 12.53 -3.76
CA ASP A 162 -2.68 12.80 -5.06
C ASP A 162 -4.22 12.96 -4.95
N ASN A 163 -4.61 14.13 -4.46
CA ASN A 163 -6.02 14.51 -4.28
C ASN A 163 -6.82 14.45 -5.59
N VAL A 164 -6.18 14.62 -6.74
CA VAL A 164 -6.81 14.56 -8.06
C VAL A 164 -7.12 13.11 -8.42
N ALA A 165 -6.11 12.23 -8.38
CA ALA A 165 -6.31 10.80 -8.65
C ALA A 165 -7.34 10.19 -7.69
N GLY A 166 -7.29 10.55 -6.41
CA GLY A 166 -8.28 10.12 -5.43
C GLY A 166 -9.70 10.55 -5.82
N ALA A 167 -9.90 11.82 -6.17
CA ALA A 167 -11.20 12.31 -6.60
C ALA A 167 -11.71 11.64 -7.89
N VAL A 168 -10.81 11.35 -8.84
CA VAL A 168 -11.13 10.60 -10.07
C VAL A 168 -11.61 9.19 -9.74
N LEU A 169 -10.93 8.47 -8.85
CA LEU A 169 -11.33 7.14 -8.40
C LEU A 169 -12.70 7.16 -7.71
N ALA A 170 -12.96 8.17 -6.87
CA ALA A 170 -14.26 8.32 -6.21
C ALA A 170 -15.38 8.59 -7.22
N ALA A 171 -15.17 9.50 -8.18
CA ALA A 171 -16.13 9.80 -9.24
C ALA A 171 -16.43 8.57 -10.10
N GLU A 172 -15.39 7.85 -10.52
CA GLU A 172 -15.52 6.62 -11.31
C GLU A 172 -16.33 5.57 -10.58
N GLN A 173 -16.00 5.30 -9.32
CA GLN A 173 -16.70 4.27 -8.56
C GLN A 173 -18.18 4.62 -8.37
N LEU A 174 -18.51 5.87 -8.04
CA LEU A 174 -19.91 6.28 -7.87
C LEU A 174 -20.70 6.20 -9.18
N VAL A 175 -20.10 6.62 -10.31
CA VAL A 175 -20.72 6.50 -11.64
C VAL A 175 -20.93 5.03 -12.02
N ASN A 176 -19.92 4.19 -11.83
CA ASN A 176 -19.98 2.75 -12.15
C ASN A 176 -21.02 2.02 -11.30
N SER A 177 -21.25 2.48 -10.07
CA SER A 177 -22.32 1.96 -9.20
C SER A 177 -23.72 2.47 -9.57
N GLY A 178 -23.87 3.25 -10.66
CA GLY A 178 -25.15 3.70 -11.18
C GLY A 178 -25.73 4.97 -10.55
N CYS A 179 -24.95 5.70 -9.73
CA CYS A 179 -25.38 6.98 -9.15
C CYS A 179 -25.62 8.02 -10.25
N LYS A 180 -26.63 8.88 -10.09
CA LYS A 180 -26.96 9.94 -11.05
C LYS A 180 -26.89 11.34 -10.44
N HIS A 181 -27.26 11.47 -9.17
CA HIS A 181 -27.15 12.69 -8.39
C HIS A 181 -26.04 12.55 -7.35
N PHE A 182 -25.12 13.51 -7.35
CA PHE A 182 -23.89 13.45 -6.58
C PHE A 182 -23.84 14.51 -5.49
N GLY A 183 -23.22 14.18 -4.37
CA GLY A 183 -22.94 15.11 -3.28
C GLY A 183 -21.44 15.26 -3.04
N TRP A 184 -20.98 16.49 -2.85
CA TRP A 184 -19.63 16.77 -2.33
C TRP A 184 -19.74 17.32 -0.90
N LEU A 185 -19.33 16.53 0.10
CA LEU A 185 -19.38 16.92 1.51
C LEU A 185 -18.04 17.45 1.99
N ASN A 186 -18.02 18.72 2.42
CA ASN A 186 -16.83 19.37 2.97
C ASN A 186 -17.20 20.44 4.02
N ASN A 187 -16.19 20.97 4.72
CA ASN A 187 -16.32 22.11 5.61
C ASN A 187 -16.08 23.44 4.85
N HIS A 188 -16.75 24.54 5.21
CA HIS A 188 -16.45 25.89 4.71
C HIS A 188 -14.98 26.29 4.94
N ALA A 189 -14.43 26.00 6.12
CA ALA A 189 -13.04 26.33 6.46
C ALA A 189 -12.04 25.22 6.06
N SER A 190 -12.33 24.48 4.97
CA SER A 190 -11.53 23.33 4.54
C SER A 190 -10.08 23.69 4.20
N THR A 191 -9.21 22.69 4.33
CA THR A 191 -7.80 22.79 3.93
C THR A 191 -7.66 22.91 2.41
N TRP A 192 -6.48 23.31 1.95
CA TRP A 192 -6.18 23.32 0.51
C TRP A 192 -6.41 21.94 -0.14
N ALA A 193 -5.93 20.86 0.49
CA ALA A 193 -6.16 19.49 0.02
C ALA A 193 -7.66 19.14 -0.07
N GLY A 194 -8.46 19.56 0.91
CA GLY A 194 -9.92 19.41 0.87
C GLY A 194 -10.54 20.13 -0.33
N ARG A 195 -10.15 21.37 -0.61
CA ARG A 195 -10.66 22.12 -1.78
C ARG A 195 -10.24 21.48 -3.11
N MET A 196 -8.98 21.05 -3.22
CA MET A 196 -8.46 20.34 -4.40
C MET A 196 -9.26 19.08 -4.73
N ARG A 197 -9.61 18.29 -3.70
CA ARG A 197 -10.45 17.09 -3.88
C ARG A 197 -11.82 17.43 -4.46
N GLY A 198 -12.46 18.50 -3.98
CA GLY A 198 -13.77 18.92 -4.47
C GLY A 198 -13.74 19.39 -5.93
N GLU A 199 -12.75 20.20 -6.29
CA GLU A 199 -12.57 20.67 -7.68
C GLU A 199 -12.30 19.49 -8.63
N ALA A 200 -11.39 18.59 -8.24
CA ALA A 200 -11.06 17.42 -9.04
C ALA A 200 -12.25 16.45 -9.17
N PHE A 201 -13.07 16.31 -8.13
CA PHE A 201 -14.27 15.47 -8.18
C PHE A 201 -15.31 16.03 -9.16
N ARG A 202 -15.54 17.35 -9.12
CA ARG A 202 -16.40 18.04 -10.09
C ARG A 202 -15.89 17.83 -11.51
N GLN A 203 -14.59 18.04 -11.75
CA GLN A 203 -14.01 17.82 -13.09
C GLN A 203 -14.16 16.35 -13.54
N ALA A 204 -13.84 15.39 -12.67
CA ALA A 204 -13.89 13.97 -12.99
C ALA A 204 -15.31 13.46 -13.31
N LEU A 205 -16.34 14.04 -12.69
CA LEU A 205 -17.75 13.80 -13.03
C LEU A 205 -18.09 14.39 -14.41
N SER A 206 -17.66 15.63 -14.68
CA SER A 206 -17.86 16.29 -15.97
C SER A 206 -17.23 15.50 -17.11
N ASP A 207 -16.00 15.02 -16.93
CA ASP A 207 -15.28 14.20 -17.93
C ASP A 207 -16.00 12.88 -18.24
N ARG A 208 -16.83 12.40 -17.31
CA ARG A 208 -17.67 11.19 -17.44
C ARG A 208 -19.08 11.49 -17.95
N GLY A 209 -19.34 12.71 -18.42
CA GLY A 209 -20.61 13.11 -19.02
C GLY A 209 -21.70 13.47 -18.03
N VAL A 210 -21.38 13.68 -16.75
CA VAL A 210 -22.33 14.17 -15.76
C VAL A 210 -22.47 15.69 -15.91
N GLU A 211 -23.70 16.18 -16.05
CA GLU A 211 -23.98 17.62 -16.02
C GLU A 211 -23.89 18.11 -14.56
N VAL A 212 -22.70 18.58 -14.17
CA VAL A 212 -22.37 18.88 -12.78
C VAL A 212 -23.15 20.06 -12.18
N ASP A 213 -23.62 21.00 -12.99
CA ASP A 213 -24.37 22.16 -12.47
C ASP A 213 -25.79 21.79 -12.02
N THR A 214 -26.35 20.69 -12.55
CA THR A 214 -27.68 20.18 -12.19
C THR A 214 -27.59 18.97 -11.26
N ASN A 215 -26.55 18.14 -11.43
CA ASN A 215 -26.47 16.83 -10.76
C ASN A 215 -25.42 16.74 -9.64
N LEU A 216 -24.65 17.79 -9.34
CA LEU A 216 -23.73 17.83 -8.20
C LEU A 216 -24.14 18.90 -7.19
N VAL A 217 -24.46 18.48 -5.96
CA VAL A 217 -24.74 19.39 -4.84
C VAL A 217 -23.55 19.49 -3.90
N SER A 218 -23.22 20.72 -3.49
CA SER A 218 -22.24 20.98 -2.43
C SER A 218 -22.90 20.92 -1.05
N LEU A 219 -22.53 19.92 -0.26
CA LEU A 219 -22.96 19.75 1.12
C LEU A 219 -21.90 20.38 2.04
N LEU A 220 -21.96 21.70 2.21
CA LEU A 220 -21.00 22.41 3.05
C LEU A 220 -21.49 22.54 4.49
N CYS A 221 -20.64 22.15 5.44
CA CYS A 221 -20.90 22.27 6.87
C CYS A 221 -20.02 23.36 7.50
N ALA A 222 -20.45 23.88 8.65
CA ALA A 222 -19.71 24.90 9.40
C ALA A 222 -18.79 24.27 10.45
N ALA A 223 -19.23 23.17 11.07
CA ALA A 223 -18.42 22.41 12.01
C ALA A 223 -17.39 21.54 11.27
N GLU A 224 -16.25 21.28 11.92
CA GLU A 224 -15.24 20.35 11.39
C GLU A 224 -15.50 18.93 11.91
N GLY A 225 -14.85 17.94 11.27
CA GLY A 225 -14.83 16.58 11.77
C GLY A 225 -16.21 15.91 11.81
N TYR A 226 -16.42 15.03 12.78
CA TYR A 226 -17.64 14.24 12.92
C TYR A 226 -18.92 15.10 13.02
N GLU A 227 -18.89 16.16 13.83
CA GLU A 227 -20.05 17.04 14.02
C GLU A 227 -20.48 17.73 12.72
N GLY A 228 -19.53 18.12 11.88
CA GLY A 228 -19.81 18.67 10.55
C GLY A 228 -20.55 17.69 9.65
N GLY A 229 -20.21 16.40 9.72
CA GLY A 229 -20.92 15.34 9.01
C GLY A 229 -22.36 15.20 9.48
N CYS A 230 -22.60 15.17 10.79
CA CYS A 230 -23.95 15.13 11.36
C CYS A 230 -24.77 16.37 10.97
N GLN A 231 -24.15 17.55 11.01
CA GLN A 231 -24.77 18.81 10.59
C GLN A 231 -25.22 18.75 9.12
N ALA A 232 -24.36 18.26 8.23
CA ALA A 232 -24.68 18.11 6.81
C ALA A 232 -25.82 17.10 6.58
N ALA A 233 -25.83 15.97 7.29
CA ALA A 233 -26.91 14.99 7.23
C ALA A 233 -28.25 15.53 7.78
N ALA A 234 -28.21 16.43 8.77
CA ALA A 234 -29.42 17.11 9.25
C ALA A 234 -29.93 18.14 8.23
N ALA A 235 -29.02 18.87 7.56
CA ALA A 235 -29.35 19.94 6.64
C ALA A 235 -29.75 19.46 5.23
N VAL A 236 -29.38 18.24 4.82
CA VAL A 236 -29.67 17.75 3.47
C VAL A 236 -31.18 17.57 3.26
N ALA A 237 -31.72 18.31 2.30
CA ALA A 237 -33.14 18.28 1.94
C ALA A 237 -33.44 17.11 0.98
N GLN A 238 -32.69 17.03 -0.11
CA GLN A 238 -32.74 15.94 -1.09
C GLN A 238 -31.43 15.17 -1.04
N LEU A 239 -31.52 13.88 -0.73
CA LEU A 239 -30.36 13.00 -0.58
C LEU A 239 -29.79 12.64 -1.97
N PRO A 240 -28.50 12.91 -2.24
CA PRO A 240 -27.84 12.43 -3.46
C PRO A 240 -27.67 10.91 -3.44
N ASP A 241 -27.64 10.30 -4.64
CA ASP A 241 -27.43 8.86 -4.83
C ASP A 241 -26.00 8.45 -4.43
N GLY A 242 -25.02 9.33 -4.68
CA GLY A 242 -23.61 9.07 -4.43
C GLY A 242 -22.91 10.27 -3.81
N ILE A 243 -22.22 10.09 -2.69
CA ILE A 243 -21.61 11.19 -1.94
C ILE A 243 -20.10 10.93 -1.82
N PHE A 244 -19.30 11.94 -2.16
CA PHE A 244 -17.88 11.95 -1.86
C PHE A 244 -17.60 12.92 -0.71
N CYS A 245 -16.97 12.42 0.34
CA CYS A 245 -16.68 13.17 1.55
C CYS A 245 -15.21 13.55 1.62
N ALA A 246 -14.93 14.80 1.99
CA ALA A 246 -13.58 15.34 2.02
C ALA A 246 -12.66 14.67 3.04
N ASN A 247 -13.18 13.97 4.06
CA ASN A 247 -12.37 13.22 5.03
C ASN A 247 -13.22 12.16 5.73
N ALA A 248 -12.54 11.23 6.43
CA ALA A 248 -13.15 10.13 7.15
C ALA A 248 -14.14 10.59 8.24
N GLN A 249 -13.81 11.66 8.97
CA GLN A 249 -14.62 12.13 10.08
C GLN A 249 -15.98 12.67 9.60
N LEU A 250 -15.99 13.50 8.55
CA LEU A 250 -17.20 13.99 7.92
C LEU A 250 -18.06 12.83 7.40
N ALA A 251 -17.42 11.82 6.79
CA ALA A 251 -18.11 10.64 6.30
C ALA A 251 -18.80 9.85 7.43
N CYS A 252 -18.08 9.55 8.52
CA CYS A 252 -18.65 8.86 9.68
C CYS A 252 -19.81 9.64 10.31
N GLY A 253 -19.64 10.95 10.49
CA GLY A 253 -20.70 11.82 11.02
C GLY A 253 -21.93 11.89 10.13
N PHE A 254 -21.73 11.93 8.81
CA PHE A 254 -22.82 11.93 7.84
C PHE A 254 -23.58 10.61 7.86
N LEU A 255 -22.87 9.47 7.87
CA LEU A 255 -23.49 8.15 8.00
C LEU A 255 -24.35 8.05 9.26
N ASP A 256 -23.84 8.47 10.41
CA ASP A 256 -24.57 8.43 11.67
C ASP A 256 -25.77 9.38 11.68
N GLY A 257 -25.63 10.58 11.13
CA GLY A 257 -26.73 11.53 10.97
C GLY A 257 -27.83 11.02 10.03
N MET A 258 -27.47 10.31 8.95
CA MET A 258 -28.45 9.70 8.06
C MET A 258 -29.15 8.50 8.72
N ARG A 259 -28.44 7.68 9.51
CA ARG A 259 -29.06 6.60 10.30
C ARG A 259 -30.10 7.13 11.28
N GLN A 260 -29.86 8.28 11.90
CA GLN A 260 -30.86 8.95 12.76
C GLN A 260 -32.13 9.37 11.99
N ARG A 261 -32.02 9.56 10.68
CA ARG A 261 -33.13 9.83 9.76
C ARG A 261 -33.71 8.55 9.13
N GLY A 262 -33.30 7.37 9.60
CA GLY A 262 -33.73 6.07 9.08
C GLY A 262 -33.20 5.75 7.68
N LYS A 263 -32.08 6.36 7.28
CA LYS A 263 -31.44 6.16 5.98
C LYS A 263 -30.09 5.45 6.13
N HIS A 264 -29.84 4.47 5.28
CA HIS A 264 -28.69 3.58 5.39
C HIS A 264 -27.91 3.49 4.08
N ALA A 265 -26.59 3.57 4.16
CA ALA A 265 -25.72 3.23 3.04
C ALA A 265 -25.38 1.72 3.09
N PRO A 266 -25.31 1.01 1.94
CA PRO A 266 -25.50 1.53 0.58
C PRO A 266 -26.97 1.56 0.08
N GLN A 267 -27.95 1.16 0.89
CA GLN A 267 -29.33 0.91 0.42
C GLN A 267 -30.07 2.15 -0.08
N ASP A 268 -29.94 3.28 0.63
CA ASP A 268 -30.58 4.56 0.29
C ASP A 268 -29.66 5.50 -0.48
N PHE A 269 -28.34 5.39 -0.28
CA PHE A 269 -27.32 6.21 -0.91
C PHE A 269 -25.95 5.53 -0.78
N GLN A 270 -25.02 5.89 -1.65
CA GLN A 270 -23.64 5.44 -1.60
C GLN A 270 -22.73 6.56 -1.09
N LEU A 271 -21.68 6.19 -0.36
CA LEU A 271 -20.75 7.16 0.22
C LEU A 271 -19.31 6.66 0.14
N ILE A 272 -18.43 7.52 -0.37
CA ILE A 272 -16.98 7.31 -0.37
C ILE A 272 -16.32 8.37 0.51
N GLY A 273 -15.49 7.93 1.45
CA GLY A 273 -14.67 8.80 2.29
C GLY A 273 -13.26 9.03 1.75
N PHE A 274 -12.46 9.71 2.56
CA PHE A 274 -11.02 9.86 2.35
C PHE A 274 -10.27 9.60 3.66
N ASP A 275 -8.97 9.36 3.57
CA ASP A 275 -7.98 9.21 4.64
C ASP A 275 -7.78 7.78 5.18
N ASN A 276 -8.74 6.86 4.99
CA ASN A 276 -8.69 5.47 5.49
C ASN A 276 -8.16 5.35 6.94
N THR A 277 -8.89 5.89 7.90
CA THR A 277 -8.47 5.92 9.31
C THR A 277 -8.92 4.64 10.05
N PRO A 278 -8.33 4.31 11.22
CA PRO A 278 -8.77 3.13 11.98
C PRO A 278 -10.28 3.09 12.28
N GLN A 279 -10.91 4.28 12.44
CA GLN A 279 -12.35 4.37 12.64
C GLN A 279 -13.16 3.91 11.42
N THR A 280 -12.69 4.17 10.19
CA THR A 280 -13.44 3.82 8.97
C THR A 280 -13.53 2.32 8.73
N ALA A 281 -12.57 1.55 9.25
CA ALA A 281 -12.54 0.09 9.18
C ALA A 281 -13.43 -0.62 10.22
N GLN A 282 -13.90 0.10 11.25
CA GLN A 282 -14.74 -0.48 12.29
C GLN A 282 -16.03 -1.07 11.72
N TYR A 283 -16.55 -2.14 12.35
CA TYR A 283 -17.75 -2.85 11.91
C TYR A 283 -18.94 -1.93 11.61
N SER A 284 -19.16 -0.91 12.44
CA SER A 284 -20.26 0.04 12.30
C SER A 284 -20.18 0.93 11.05
N TYR A 285 -19.00 1.05 10.44
CA TYR A 285 -18.80 1.88 9.25
C TYR A 285 -18.43 1.05 8.04
N ARG A 286 -17.38 0.21 8.12
CA ARG A 286 -16.79 -0.53 6.97
C ARG A 286 -16.77 0.34 5.71
N LEU A 287 -16.35 1.59 5.91
CA LEU A 287 -16.55 2.67 4.94
C LEU A 287 -15.59 2.48 3.77
N THR A 288 -16.11 2.54 2.54
CA THR A 288 -15.28 2.68 1.35
C THR A 288 -14.60 4.05 1.38
N THR A 289 -13.27 4.08 1.33
CA THR A 289 -12.49 5.30 1.56
C THR A 289 -11.16 5.25 0.84
N LEU A 290 -10.67 6.41 0.44
CA LEU A 290 -9.37 6.54 -0.24
C LEU A 290 -8.24 6.60 0.78
N HIS A 291 -7.30 5.67 0.68
CA HIS A 291 -6.17 5.58 1.60
C HIS A 291 -5.07 6.57 1.22
N GLN A 292 -4.60 7.35 2.20
CA GLN A 292 -3.38 8.15 2.08
C GLN A 292 -2.24 7.39 2.73
N ASP A 293 -1.20 7.10 1.94
CA ASP A 293 -0.02 6.38 2.44
C ASP A 293 0.80 7.28 3.36
N VAL A 294 0.52 7.17 4.66
CA VAL A 294 1.18 7.93 5.71
C VAL A 294 2.68 7.62 5.80
N ALA A 295 3.10 6.38 5.59
CA ALA A 295 4.51 6.05 5.72
C ALA A 295 5.31 6.63 4.55
N GLU A 296 4.80 6.54 3.33
CA GLU A 296 5.46 7.13 2.17
C GLU A 296 5.49 8.66 2.26
N ILE A 297 4.40 9.28 2.71
CA ILE A 297 4.38 10.72 3.02
C ILE A 297 5.46 11.06 4.05
N SER A 298 5.58 10.28 5.12
CA SER A 298 6.54 10.54 6.21
C SER A 298 7.99 10.38 5.75
N ARG A 299 8.27 9.32 4.98
CA ARG A 299 9.58 9.01 4.40
C ARG A 299 10.03 10.10 3.44
N LEU A 300 9.17 10.48 2.49
CA LEU A 300 9.46 11.56 1.56
C LEU A 300 9.62 12.90 2.29
N ALA A 301 8.77 13.19 3.28
CA ALA A 301 8.84 14.46 4.00
C ALA A 301 10.17 14.60 4.75
N LEU A 302 10.60 13.57 5.48
CA LEU A 302 11.89 13.60 6.16
C LEU A 302 13.06 13.59 5.18
N GLY A 303 13.03 12.73 4.16
CA GLY A 303 14.06 12.68 3.12
C GLY A 303 14.24 14.06 2.46
N HIS A 304 13.12 14.71 2.12
CA HIS A 304 13.15 16.02 1.51
C HIS A 304 13.75 17.10 2.41
N LEU A 305 13.38 17.05 3.69
CA LEU A 305 13.87 17.98 4.71
C LEU A 305 15.39 17.85 4.88
N LEU A 306 15.89 16.61 4.99
CA LEU A 306 17.30 16.32 5.19
C LEU A 306 18.14 16.69 3.96
N GLU A 307 17.61 16.47 2.76
CA GLU A 307 18.26 16.90 1.52
C GLU A 307 18.32 18.42 1.39
N ARG A 308 17.21 19.13 1.63
CA ARG A 308 17.24 20.59 1.66
C ARG A 308 18.20 21.10 2.74
N ALA A 309 18.27 20.42 3.89
CA ALA A 309 19.21 20.79 4.94
C ALA A 309 20.67 20.73 4.47
N ARG A 310 21.00 19.82 3.55
CA ARG A 310 22.33 19.72 2.90
C ARG A 310 22.50 20.72 1.77
N THR A 311 21.45 20.98 1.00
CA THR A 311 21.47 21.84 -0.19
C THR A 311 20.37 22.92 -0.14
N PRO A 312 20.52 23.99 0.66
CA PRO A 312 19.45 24.95 0.89
C PRO A 312 19.01 25.74 -0.35
N ALA A 313 19.91 25.91 -1.33
CA ALA A 313 19.68 26.70 -2.54
C ALA A 313 18.99 25.92 -3.67
N GLN A 314 18.64 24.64 -3.45
CA GLN A 314 17.94 23.86 -4.47
C GLN A 314 16.53 24.42 -4.75
N PRO A 315 16.02 24.32 -5.99
CA PRO A 315 14.65 24.68 -6.30
C PRO A 315 13.64 23.93 -5.41
N SER A 316 12.50 24.56 -5.13
CA SER A 316 11.36 23.88 -4.51
C SER A 316 10.93 22.68 -5.35
N ARG A 317 10.74 21.53 -4.71
CA ARG A 317 10.10 20.36 -5.31
C ARG A 317 8.77 20.08 -4.64
N THR A 318 7.87 19.50 -5.43
CA THR A 318 6.62 18.92 -4.94
C THR A 318 6.60 17.47 -5.36
N SER A 319 6.43 16.56 -4.42
CA SER A 319 6.20 15.15 -4.70
C SER A 319 4.77 14.77 -4.35
N TRP A 320 4.17 13.99 -5.24
CA TRP A 320 2.81 13.50 -5.11
C TRP A 320 2.85 12.03 -4.72
N VAL A 321 2.38 11.72 -3.51
CA VAL A 321 2.16 10.35 -3.05
C VAL A 321 0.89 9.86 -3.71
N LYS A 322 1.06 9.02 -4.73
CA LYS A 322 -0.05 8.45 -5.48
C LYS A 322 -0.90 7.57 -4.56
N HIS A 323 -2.20 7.60 -4.75
CA HIS A 323 -3.07 6.54 -4.25
C HIS A 323 -2.77 5.29 -5.05
N GLN A 324 -1.86 4.46 -4.56
CA GLN A 324 -1.55 3.22 -5.25
C GLN A 324 -2.55 2.17 -4.77
N ALA A 325 -3.60 1.96 -5.54
CA ALA A 325 -4.40 0.75 -5.36
C ALA A 325 -3.49 -0.46 -5.62
N LEU A 326 -3.65 -1.54 -4.86
CA LEU A 326 -2.90 -2.78 -5.05
C LEU A 326 -2.93 -3.24 -6.52
N CYS A 327 -4.08 -3.11 -7.20
CA CYS A 327 -4.19 -3.45 -8.62
C CYS A 327 -3.32 -2.56 -9.53
N THR A 328 -3.21 -1.26 -9.21
CA THR A 328 -2.32 -0.34 -9.95
C THR A 328 -0.86 -0.69 -9.70
N LEU A 329 -0.49 -1.00 -8.45
CA LEU A 329 0.85 -1.47 -8.12
C LEU A 329 1.21 -2.73 -8.91
N ILE A 330 0.33 -3.74 -8.94
CA ILE A 330 0.55 -4.99 -9.67
C ILE A 330 0.74 -4.73 -11.17
N ARG A 331 -0.05 -3.83 -11.75
CA ARG A 331 0.12 -3.43 -13.17
C ARG A 331 1.47 -2.79 -13.43
N GLU A 332 1.85 -1.85 -12.58
CA GLU A 332 3.14 -1.16 -12.68
C GLU A 332 4.33 -2.11 -12.45
N ALA A 333 4.23 -3.03 -11.50
CA ALA A 333 5.23 -4.07 -11.23
C ALA A 333 5.37 -5.03 -12.41
N GLY A 334 4.24 -5.47 -12.98
CA GLY A 334 4.22 -6.31 -14.19
C GLY A 334 4.85 -5.63 -15.40
N ALA A 335 4.57 -4.35 -15.63
CA ALA A 335 5.21 -3.57 -16.69
C ALA A 335 6.73 -3.42 -16.48
N ARG A 336 7.19 -3.26 -15.23
CA ARG A 336 8.63 -3.24 -14.90
C ARG A 336 9.29 -4.59 -15.13
N ALA A 337 8.65 -5.69 -14.72
CA ALA A 337 9.13 -7.04 -14.97
C ALA A 337 9.22 -7.35 -16.48
N GLN A 338 8.21 -6.97 -17.25
CA GLN A 338 8.23 -7.08 -18.72
C GLN A 338 9.40 -6.30 -19.33
N ALA A 339 9.64 -5.05 -18.89
CA ALA A 339 10.76 -4.24 -19.36
C ALA A 339 12.13 -4.85 -19.01
N LEU A 340 12.27 -5.44 -17.81
CA LEU A 340 13.48 -6.15 -17.39
C LEU A 340 13.74 -7.38 -18.26
N ARG A 341 12.71 -8.19 -18.52
CA ARG A 341 12.79 -9.32 -19.44
C ARG A 341 13.28 -8.89 -20.81
N ASP A 342 12.63 -7.89 -21.40
CA ASP A 342 12.88 -7.45 -22.76
C ASP A 342 14.31 -6.89 -22.92
N ALA A 343 14.81 -6.19 -21.90
CA ALA A 343 16.22 -5.76 -21.85
C ALA A 343 17.19 -6.96 -21.83
N GLY A 344 16.81 -8.06 -21.18
CA GLY A 344 17.60 -9.28 -21.04
C GLY A 344 17.55 -10.24 -22.23
N LEU A 345 16.59 -10.11 -23.15
CA LEU A 345 16.42 -11.06 -24.27
C LEU A 345 17.63 -11.16 -25.21
N SER A 346 18.42 -10.08 -25.33
CA SER A 346 19.62 -10.02 -26.17
C SER A 346 20.87 -10.66 -25.54
N VAL A 347 20.80 -11.10 -24.28
CA VAL A 347 21.94 -11.61 -23.51
C VAL A 347 21.98 -13.15 -23.55
N GLU A 348 23.17 -13.73 -23.36
CA GLU A 348 23.39 -15.18 -23.24
C GLU A 348 22.54 -15.82 -22.12
N LYS A 349 22.32 -17.14 -22.20
CA LYS A 349 21.41 -17.90 -21.32
C LYS A 349 21.62 -17.68 -19.81
N LYS A 350 22.88 -17.56 -19.36
CA LYS A 350 23.20 -17.28 -17.95
C LYS A 350 22.75 -15.88 -17.53
N GLY A 351 22.94 -14.89 -18.40
CA GLY A 351 22.46 -13.53 -18.17
C GLY A 351 20.92 -13.46 -18.13
N ARG A 352 20.21 -14.25 -18.94
CA ARG A 352 18.74 -14.30 -18.90
C ARG A 352 18.18 -14.80 -17.56
N GLN A 353 18.87 -15.73 -16.90
CA GLN A 353 18.50 -16.16 -15.53
C GLN A 353 18.68 -15.03 -14.52
N ASP A 354 19.71 -14.20 -14.67
CA ASP A 354 19.90 -13.04 -13.78
C ASP A 354 18.75 -12.02 -13.93
N PHE A 355 18.14 -11.88 -15.10
CA PHE A 355 17.02 -10.97 -15.34
C PHE A 355 15.71 -11.47 -14.72
N VAL A 356 15.43 -12.77 -14.76
CA VAL A 356 14.22 -13.29 -14.11
C VAL A 356 14.32 -13.13 -12.60
N SER A 357 15.45 -13.48 -11.99
CA SER A 357 15.67 -13.26 -10.56
C SER A 357 15.58 -11.77 -10.16
N GLN A 358 16.01 -10.85 -11.03
CA GLN A 358 15.80 -9.41 -10.80
C GLN A 358 14.33 -9.01 -10.87
N ALA A 359 13.56 -9.58 -11.81
CA ALA A 359 12.13 -9.33 -11.93
C ALA A 359 11.37 -9.90 -10.73
N ASP A 360 11.66 -11.14 -10.31
CA ASP A 360 11.08 -11.79 -9.14
C ASP A 360 11.26 -10.95 -7.88
N ILE A 361 12.52 -10.57 -7.61
CA ILE A 361 12.88 -9.75 -6.45
C ILE A 361 12.18 -8.39 -6.50
N LEU A 362 12.14 -7.74 -7.67
CA LEU A 362 11.51 -6.42 -7.83
C LEU A 362 10.02 -6.49 -7.53
N VAL A 363 9.30 -7.41 -8.19
CA VAL A 363 7.84 -7.55 -8.06
C VAL A 363 7.49 -7.93 -6.63
N GLU A 364 8.19 -8.90 -6.04
CA GLU A 364 7.94 -9.32 -4.67
C GLU A 364 8.21 -8.19 -3.67
N GLN A 365 9.34 -7.49 -3.78
CA GLN A 365 9.66 -6.40 -2.86
C GLN A 365 8.64 -5.28 -2.91
N GLU A 366 8.18 -4.90 -4.10
CA GLU A 366 7.20 -3.83 -4.25
C GLU A 366 5.85 -4.20 -3.66
N ILE A 367 5.33 -5.39 -4.00
CA ILE A 367 4.05 -5.89 -3.49
C ILE A 367 4.12 -6.13 -1.99
N LYS A 368 5.17 -6.80 -1.50
CA LYS A 368 5.37 -7.07 -0.07
C LYS A 368 5.49 -5.77 0.74
N SER A 369 6.22 -4.78 0.24
CA SER A 369 6.38 -3.50 0.93
C SER A 369 5.05 -2.77 1.04
N TRP A 370 4.27 -2.76 -0.04
CA TRP A 370 2.93 -2.18 -0.04
C TRP A 370 2.00 -2.91 0.93
N LEU A 371 1.98 -4.24 0.90
CA LEU A 371 1.14 -5.05 1.81
C LEU A 371 1.54 -4.88 3.27
N THR A 372 2.84 -4.87 3.59
CA THR A 372 3.33 -4.63 4.95
C THR A 372 2.84 -3.29 5.50
N LEU A 373 2.74 -2.29 4.62
CA LEU A 373 2.34 -0.94 4.96
C LEU A 373 0.82 -0.78 5.09
N HIS A 374 0.06 -1.37 4.16
CA HIS A 374 -1.39 -1.20 4.08
C HIS A 374 -2.16 -2.26 4.89
N CYS A 375 -1.53 -3.40 5.16
CA CYS A 375 -2.06 -4.57 5.85
C CYS A 375 -1.08 -5.10 6.93
N PRO A 376 -0.65 -4.27 7.91
CA PRO A 376 0.46 -4.61 8.83
C PRO A 376 0.18 -5.79 9.77
N GLN A 377 -1.07 -6.24 9.87
CA GLN A 377 -1.47 -7.39 10.69
C GLN A 377 -1.57 -8.70 9.89
N ASP A 378 -1.41 -8.64 8.57
CA ASP A 378 -1.38 -9.83 7.72
C ASP A 378 0.04 -10.37 7.59
N GLY A 379 0.14 -11.68 7.44
CA GLY A 379 1.37 -12.38 7.06
C GLY A 379 1.60 -12.31 5.56
N PHE A 380 2.77 -12.79 5.13
CA PHE A 380 3.18 -12.83 3.73
C PHE A 380 3.92 -14.14 3.44
N LEU A 381 3.56 -14.83 2.36
CA LEU A 381 4.21 -16.01 1.83
C LEU A 381 4.58 -15.73 0.37
N GLY A 382 5.82 -15.33 0.15
CA GLY A 382 6.37 -15.16 -1.20
C GLY A 382 7.13 -16.41 -1.65
N GLU A 383 7.16 -16.66 -2.96
CA GLU A 383 8.05 -17.66 -3.55
C GLU A 383 9.52 -17.40 -3.17
N GLU A 384 9.96 -16.13 -3.19
CA GLU A 384 11.37 -15.78 -2.95
C GLU A 384 11.70 -15.63 -1.45
N SER A 385 10.82 -14.99 -0.67
CA SER A 385 11.10 -14.69 0.75
C SER A 385 10.50 -15.67 1.77
N GLY A 386 9.68 -16.63 1.33
CA GLY A 386 9.02 -17.59 2.21
C GLY A 386 8.01 -16.94 3.17
N LEU A 387 7.68 -17.66 4.25
CA LEU A 387 6.63 -17.26 5.19
C LEU A 387 7.12 -16.23 6.22
N VAL A 388 6.37 -15.14 6.33
CA VAL A 388 6.31 -14.22 7.45
C VAL A 388 4.92 -14.36 8.07
N GLU A 389 4.86 -14.73 9.35
CA GLU A 389 3.58 -14.92 10.05
C GLU A 389 2.87 -13.58 10.30
N GLY A 390 1.54 -13.63 10.36
CA GLY A 390 0.69 -12.52 10.76
C GLY A 390 -0.53 -12.99 11.54
N GLU A 391 -1.32 -12.04 12.04
CA GLU A 391 -2.41 -12.30 12.99
C GLU A 391 -3.77 -12.56 12.30
N GLN A 392 -4.05 -11.91 11.16
CA GLN A 392 -5.37 -11.96 10.53
C GLN A 392 -5.47 -12.94 9.33
N GLY A 393 -4.42 -13.02 8.53
CA GLY A 393 -4.39 -13.83 7.31
C GLY A 393 -3.00 -13.82 6.70
N VAL A 394 -2.86 -14.37 5.51
CA VAL A 394 -1.60 -14.43 4.77
C VAL A 394 -1.83 -14.08 3.31
N TRP A 395 -1.02 -13.14 2.81
CA TRP A 395 -0.90 -12.87 1.38
C TRP A 395 0.07 -13.88 0.77
N VAL A 396 -0.29 -14.49 -0.36
CA VAL A 396 0.50 -15.53 -1.02
C VAL A 396 0.83 -15.05 -2.43
N LEU A 397 2.11 -14.93 -2.78
CA LEU A 397 2.57 -14.30 -4.02
C LEU A 397 3.53 -15.20 -4.81
N ASP A 398 3.25 -15.35 -6.11
CA ASP A 398 4.24 -15.69 -7.14
C ASP A 398 4.48 -14.41 -7.98
N PRO A 399 5.69 -13.85 -7.96
CA PRO A 399 6.02 -12.67 -8.74
C PRO A 399 6.14 -12.94 -10.25
N VAL A 400 6.51 -14.14 -10.70
CA VAL A 400 6.65 -14.54 -12.12
C VAL A 400 6.31 -16.03 -12.32
N ASP A 401 5.02 -16.36 -12.35
CA ASP A 401 4.56 -17.70 -12.75
C ASP A 401 4.81 -17.89 -14.25
N GLY A 402 5.38 -19.03 -14.60
CA GLY A 402 5.87 -19.31 -15.96
C GLY A 402 7.26 -18.77 -16.22
N THR A 403 8.17 -18.84 -15.25
CA THR A 403 9.60 -18.46 -15.34
C THR A 403 10.27 -18.87 -16.66
N THR A 404 9.99 -20.09 -17.15
CA THR A 404 10.57 -20.56 -18.43
C THR A 404 10.05 -19.76 -19.62
N ASN A 405 8.75 -19.46 -19.65
CA ASN A 405 8.13 -18.64 -20.68
C ASN A 405 8.67 -17.21 -20.63
N PHE A 406 8.83 -16.67 -19.42
CA PHE A 406 9.45 -15.37 -19.20
C PHE A 406 10.87 -15.30 -19.76
N ILE A 407 11.73 -16.27 -19.43
CA ILE A 407 13.12 -16.35 -19.95
C ILE A 407 13.17 -16.45 -21.49
N LEU A 408 12.17 -17.10 -22.09
CA LEU A 408 12.08 -17.29 -23.54
C LEU A 408 11.41 -16.13 -24.27
N GLY A 409 10.89 -15.11 -23.56
CA GLY A 409 10.19 -13.98 -24.16
C GLY A 409 8.79 -14.32 -24.66
N MET A 410 8.16 -15.37 -24.12
CA MET A 410 6.78 -15.72 -24.44
C MET A 410 5.80 -14.83 -23.66
N ASP A 411 4.63 -14.58 -24.25
CA ASP A 411 3.56 -13.74 -23.67
C ASP A 411 2.75 -14.44 -22.55
N TYR A 412 3.04 -15.72 -22.31
CA TYR A 412 2.27 -16.58 -21.39
C TYR A 412 2.97 -16.71 -20.03
N TRP A 413 2.91 -15.66 -19.22
CA TRP A 413 3.37 -15.63 -17.83
C TRP A 413 2.52 -14.63 -17.04
N CYS A 414 2.55 -14.68 -15.71
CA CYS A 414 1.75 -13.76 -14.90
C CYS A 414 2.31 -13.53 -13.50
N ILE A 415 1.83 -12.47 -12.85
CA ILE A 415 1.90 -12.28 -11.40
C ILE A 415 0.67 -12.95 -10.79
N SER A 416 0.85 -13.80 -9.77
CA SER A 416 -0.25 -14.47 -9.04
C SER A 416 -0.24 -14.04 -7.57
N LEU A 417 -1.34 -13.45 -7.09
CA LEU A 417 -1.48 -13.00 -5.71
C LEU A 417 -2.81 -13.48 -5.12
N ALA A 418 -2.77 -14.11 -3.95
CA ALA A 418 -3.94 -14.52 -3.20
C ALA A 418 -3.91 -13.99 -1.76
N TYR A 419 -5.08 -13.88 -1.13
CA TYR A 419 -5.20 -13.65 0.32
C TYR A 419 -5.98 -14.79 0.96
N VAL A 420 -5.41 -15.40 1.99
CA VAL A 420 -6.03 -16.49 2.75
C VAL A 420 -6.25 -16.04 4.19
N SER A 421 -7.48 -16.19 4.68
CA SER A 421 -7.80 -15.98 6.09
C SER A 421 -8.73 -17.09 6.57
N GLN A 422 -8.49 -17.59 7.77
CA GLN A 422 -9.26 -18.68 8.38
C GLN A 422 -9.38 -19.92 7.49
N ASN A 423 -8.30 -20.26 6.78
CA ASN A 423 -8.24 -21.39 5.84
C ASN A 423 -9.23 -21.29 4.65
N VAL A 424 -9.64 -20.06 4.31
CA VAL A 424 -10.48 -19.74 3.15
C VAL A 424 -9.76 -18.73 2.28
N ILE A 425 -9.78 -18.95 0.96
CA ILE A 425 -9.23 -18.00 -0.03
C ILE A 425 -10.23 -16.84 -0.15
N GLN A 426 -9.82 -15.66 0.27
CA GLN A 426 -10.67 -14.46 0.35
C GLN A 426 -10.58 -13.60 -0.91
N LEU A 427 -9.40 -13.58 -1.54
CA LEU A 427 -9.10 -12.74 -2.71
C LEU A 427 -8.08 -13.45 -3.61
N GLY A 428 -8.22 -13.29 -4.92
CA GLY A 428 -7.31 -13.83 -5.94
C GLY A 428 -7.13 -12.83 -7.07
N ILE A 429 -5.88 -12.55 -7.43
CA ILE A 429 -5.47 -11.69 -8.55
C ILE A 429 -4.49 -12.47 -9.40
N ILE A 430 -4.72 -12.47 -10.71
CA ILE A 430 -3.76 -12.96 -11.70
C ILE A 430 -3.63 -11.88 -12.77
N TYR A 431 -2.42 -11.39 -13.00
CA TYR A 431 -2.16 -10.38 -14.03
C TYR A 431 -1.12 -10.87 -15.03
N ALA A 432 -1.49 -10.98 -16.31
CA ALA A 432 -0.60 -11.30 -17.42
C ALA A 432 -0.26 -10.03 -18.22
N PRO A 433 0.94 -9.43 -18.03
CA PRO A 433 1.24 -8.09 -18.57
C PRO A 433 1.26 -8.01 -20.09
N ASP A 434 1.89 -8.96 -20.80
CA ASP A 434 1.96 -8.96 -22.26
C ASP A 434 0.60 -9.06 -22.94
N ARG A 435 -0.39 -9.62 -22.24
CA ARG A 435 -1.74 -9.86 -22.74
C ARG A 435 -2.74 -8.81 -22.27
N ASP A 436 -2.32 -7.93 -21.36
CA ASP A 436 -3.18 -7.03 -20.59
C ASP A 436 -4.43 -7.73 -20.03
N GLU A 437 -4.25 -8.95 -19.51
CA GLU A 437 -5.32 -9.73 -18.89
C GLU A 437 -5.20 -9.60 -17.37
N PHE A 438 -6.08 -8.84 -16.74
CA PHE A 438 -6.15 -8.68 -15.28
C PHE A 438 -7.38 -9.39 -14.72
N PHE A 439 -7.14 -10.52 -14.08
CA PHE A 439 -8.14 -11.33 -13.40
C PHE A 439 -8.23 -10.94 -11.93
N PHE A 440 -9.46 -10.83 -11.42
CA PHE A 440 -9.73 -10.53 -10.02
C PHE A 440 -10.93 -11.34 -9.53
N ALA A 441 -10.82 -11.95 -8.36
CA ALA A 441 -11.94 -12.54 -7.63
C ALA A 441 -11.88 -12.17 -6.16
N ARG A 442 -13.06 -12.05 -5.57
CA ARG A 442 -13.23 -11.91 -4.11
C ARG A 442 -14.31 -12.87 -3.67
N HIS A 443 -14.07 -13.54 -2.55
CA HIS A 443 -14.99 -14.54 -2.02
C HIS A 443 -16.41 -13.98 -1.85
N GLY A 444 -17.38 -14.62 -2.49
CA GLY A 444 -18.80 -14.25 -2.51
C GLY A 444 -19.15 -13.03 -3.36
N ALA A 445 -18.22 -12.49 -4.14
CA ALA A 445 -18.40 -11.28 -4.95
C ALA A 445 -18.21 -11.49 -6.46
N GLY A 446 -17.89 -12.72 -6.89
CA GLY A 446 -17.69 -13.07 -8.29
C GLY A 446 -16.25 -12.90 -8.77
N ALA A 447 -16.01 -13.37 -10.00
CA ALA A 447 -14.76 -13.27 -10.72
C ALA A 447 -14.88 -12.30 -11.90
N PHE A 448 -13.78 -11.63 -12.25
CA PHE A 448 -13.74 -10.59 -13.28
C PHE A 448 -12.48 -10.68 -14.12
N LEU A 449 -12.59 -10.36 -15.41
CA LEU A 449 -11.47 -10.12 -16.32
C LEU A 449 -11.57 -8.69 -16.84
N ASN A 450 -10.58 -7.85 -16.52
CA ASN A 450 -10.55 -6.43 -16.89
C ASN A 450 -11.86 -5.70 -16.53
N GLY A 451 -12.40 -5.98 -15.35
CA GLY A 451 -13.63 -5.41 -14.83
C GLY A 451 -14.93 -6.02 -15.38
N LYS A 452 -14.86 -6.93 -16.37
CA LYS A 452 -16.03 -7.65 -16.88
C LYS A 452 -16.27 -8.91 -16.06
N PRO A 453 -17.50 -9.17 -15.58
CA PRO A 453 -17.79 -10.37 -14.82
C PRO A 453 -17.58 -11.63 -15.66
N LEU A 454 -17.00 -12.65 -15.04
CA LEU A 454 -16.81 -13.98 -15.61
C LEU A 454 -17.95 -14.90 -15.17
N LYS A 455 -18.33 -15.79 -16.09
CA LYS A 455 -19.25 -16.89 -15.79
C LYS A 455 -18.78 -18.11 -16.55
N LEU A 456 -18.44 -19.15 -15.80
CA LEU A 456 -18.01 -20.41 -16.33
C LEU A 456 -19.22 -21.25 -16.73
N HIS A 457 -19.13 -21.88 -17.90
CA HIS A 457 -20.20 -22.70 -18.48
C HIS A 457 -19.64 -24.07 -18.84
N ASP A 458 -20.41 -25.12 -18.57
CA ASP A 458 -20.05 -26.47 -18.99
C ASP A 458 -20.00 -26.56 -20.53
N PRO A 459 -18.95 -27.19 -21.10
CA PRO A 459 -18.86 -27.41 -22.53
C PRO A 459 -19.76 -28.57 -23.00
N SER A 460 -19.84 -28.73 -24.33
CA SER A 460 -20.31 -30.01 -24.90
C SER A 460 -19.34 -31.13 -24.51
N PRO A 461 -19.83 -32.33 -24.13
CA PRO A 461 -18.98 -33.46 -23.74
C PRO A 461 -17.92 -33.87 -24.78
N GLU A 462 -18.18 -33.58 -26.06
CA GLU A 462 -17.31 -33.90 -27.21
C GLU A 462 -16.27 -32.80 -27.51
N SER A 463 -16.28 -31.68 -26.78
CA SER A 463 -15.41 -30.52 -27.04
C SER A 463 -14.71 -30.03 -25.78
N VAL A 464 -14.35 -30.98 -24.91
CA VAL A 464 -13.63 -30.70 -23.67
C VAL A 464 -12.15 -30.50 -23.96
N VAL A 465 -11.61 -29.43 -23.40
CA VAL A 465 -10.18 -29.07 -23.44
C VAL A 465 -9.74 -28.82 -22.01
N ILE A 466 -8.72 -29.53 -21.55
CA ILE A 466 -8.18 -29.39 -20.20
C ILE A 466 -6.79 -28.75 -20.24
N GLY A 467 -6.49 -27.96 -19.23
CA GLY A 467 -5.13 -27.58 -18.89
C GLY A 467 -4.43 -28.68 -18.13
N LEU A 468 -3.20 -28.98 -18.51
CA LEU A 468 -2.41 -30.02 -17.86
C LEU A 468 -1.05 -29.48 -17.42
N GLY A 469 -0.87 -29.37 -16.10
CA GLY A 469 0.39 -29.02 -15.44
C GLY A 469 1.29 -30.23 -15.22
N ARG A 470 2.59 -29.99 -14.99
CA ARG A 470 3.55 -31.06 -14.71
C ARG A 470 4.40 -30.68 -13.52
N SER A 471 4.16 -31.37 -12.42
CA SER A 471 5.01 -31.29 -11.23
C SER A 471 6.28 -32.11 -11.39
N SER A 472 7.42 -31.55 -10.97
CA SER A 472 8.65 -32.35 -10.79
C SER A 472 8.59 -33.29 -9.59
N ARG A 473 7.62 -33.08 -8.68
CA ARG A 473 7.39 -33.90 -7.48
C ARG A 473 6.57 -35.17 -7.78
N ALA A 474 5.96 -35.24 -8.97
CA ALA A 474 5.20 -36.38 -9.43
C ALA A 474 6.03 -37.28 -10.38
N PRO A 475 5.85 -38.61 -10.35
CA PRO A 475 6.50 -39.52 -11.28
C PRO A 475 6.10 -39.25 -12.74
N VAL A 476 7.07 -39.25 -13.66
CA VAL A 476 6.81 -39.09 -15.11
C VAL A 476 5.79 -40.10 -15.67
N PRO A 477 5.80 -41.39 -15.27
CA PRO A 477 4.80 -42.35 -15.77
C PRO A 477 3.37 -41.96 -15.44
N LEU A 478 3.14 -41.32 -14.29
CA LEU A 478 1.80 -40.87 -13.88
C LEU A 478 1.31 -39.76 -14.81
N TYR A 479 2.15 -38.76 -15.09
CA TYR A 479 1.85 -37.71 -16.04
C TYR A 479 1.57 -38.24 -17.46
N ALA A 480 2.35 -39.22 -17.93
CA ALA A 480 2.13 -39.83 -19.24
C ALA A 480 0.81 -40.61 -19.29
N ARG A 481 0.47 -41.34 -18.21
CA ARG A 481 -0.80 -42.05 -18.08
C ARG A 481 -1.98 -41.08 -18.08
N THR A 482 -1.91 -39.97 -17.36
CA THR A 482 -2.96 -38.94 -17.39
C THR A 482 -3.21 -38.43 -18.81
N ILE A 483 -2.17 -38.19 -19.61
CA ILE A 483 -2.33 -37.79 -21.02
C ILE A 483 -3.05 -38.88 -21.82
N GLU A 484 -2.65 -40.13 -21.65
CA GLU A 484 -3.28 -41.27 -22.31
C GLU A 484 -4.77 -41.38 -21.93
N ASP A 485 -5.10 -41.30 -20.64
CA ASP A 485 -6.48 -41.41 -20.13
C ASP A 485 -7.36 -40.27 -20.67
N VAL A 486 -6.85 -39.04 -20.66
CA VAL A 486 -7.53 -37.84 -21.18
C VAL A 486 -7.82 -37.98 -22.67
N LEU A 487 -6.83 -38.42 -23.45
CA LEU A 487 -6.99 -38.60 -24.90
C LEU A 487 -7.91 -39.78 -25.24
N ASN A 488 -7.83 -40.89 -24.50
CA ASN A 488 -8.69 -42.06 -24.69
C ASN A 488 -10.16 -41.77 -24.36
N ASP A 489 -10.40 -40.88 -23.40
CA ASP A 489 -11.73 -40.36 -23.08
C ASP A 489 -12.25 -39.33 -24.11
N GLY A 490 -11.43 -38.94 -25.08
CA GLY A 490 -11.81 -38.01 -26.16
C GLY A 490 -11.71 -36.54 -25.78
N MET A 491 -11.00 -36.22 -24.69
CA MET A 491 -10.69 -34.84 -24.28
C MET A 491 -9.36 -34.39 -24.90
N GLU A 492 -9.27 -33.09 -25.19
CA GLU A 492 -8.04 -32.44 -25.63
C GLU A 492 -7.29 -31.84 -24.43
N TYR A 493 -5.96 -31.70 -24.54
CA TYR A 493 -5.18 -31.02 -23.49
C TYR A 493 -4.31 -29.88 -24.04
N ARG A 494 -4.02 -28.91 -23.17
CA ARG A 494 -3.08 -27.81 -23.42
C ARG A 494 -2.12 -27.67 -22.24
N ARG A 495 -0.86 -27.36 -22.52
CA ARG A 495 0.15 -27.02 -21.52
C ARG A 495 0.94 -25.82 -22.00
N PHE A 496 0.59 -24.64 -21.48
CA PHE A 496 1.23 -23.38 -21.88
C PHE A 496 2.37 -22.95 -20.97
N GLY A 497 2.56 -23.55 -19.80
CA GLY A 497 3.79 -23.37 -18.99
C GLY A 497 3.73 -22.31 -17.90
N ALA A 498 2.56 -21.71 -17.64
CA ALA A 498 2.26 -20.88 -16.46
C ALA A 498 0.95 -21.41 -15.85
N GLY A 499 1.03 -22.03 -14.68
CA GLY A 499 -0.10 -22.77 -14.11
C GLY A 499 -1.21 -21.86 -13.57
N ALA A 500 -0.83 -20.74 -12.95
CA ALA A 500 -1.78 -19.75 -12.45
C ALA A 500 -2.58 -19.15 -13.61
N LEU A 501 -1.91 -18.75 -14.70
CA LEU A 501 -2.58 -18.20 -15.88
C LEU A 501 -3.52 -19.21 -16.55
N MET A 502 -3.14 -20.50 -16.57
CA MET A 502 -4.02 -21.57 -17.05
C MET A 502 -5.31 -21.67 -16.22
N LEU A 503 -5.21 -21.60 -14.88
CA LEU A 503 -6.39 -21.59 -14.00
C LEU A 503 -7.27 -20.35 -14.24
N ALA A 504 -6.67 -19.18 -14.48
CA ALA A 504 -7.42 -17.98 -14.86
C ALA A 504 -8.16 -18.14 -16.20
N HIS A 505 -7.52 -18.81 -17.17
CA HIS A 505 -8.14 -19.14 -18.45
C HIS A 505 -9.24 -20.20 -18.33
N VAL A 506 -9.19 -21.07 -17.32
CA VAL A 506 -10.34 -21.91 -16.94
C VAL A 506 -11.49 -21.04 -16.47
N ALA A 507 -11.26 -20.11 -15.52
CA ALA A 507 -12.32 -19.20 -15.05
C ALA A 507 -12.94 -18.36 -16.18
N ALA A 508 -12.16 -18.04 -17.21
CA ALA A 508 -12.61 -17.34 -18.41
C ALA A 508 -13.36 -18.21 -19.43
N GLY A 509 -13.39 -19.53 -19.24
CA GLY A 509 -13.99 -20.49 -20.18
C GLY A 509 -13.17 -20.70 -21.47
N GLN A 510 -11.89 -20.34 -21.49
CA GLN A 510 -11.00 -20.60 -22.64
C GLN A 510 -10.48 -22.04 -22.66
N VAL A 511 -10.37 -22.65 -21.48
CA VAL A 511 -10.20 -24.08 -21.22
C VAL A 511 -11.21 -24.48 -20.15
N HIS A 512 -11.50 -25.78 -20.00
CA HIS A 512 -12.67 -26.24 -19.24
C HIS A 512 -12.34 -26.84 -17.87
N ALA A 513 -11.09 -27.27 -17.69
CA ALA A 513 -10.58 -27.69 -16.38
C ALA A 513 -9.06 -27.57 -16.37
N TYR A 514 -8.46 -27.66 -15.20
CA TYR A 514 -7.02 -27.76 -14.99
C TYR A 514 -6.72 -28.90 -14.03
N TYR A 515 -5.67 -29.65 -14.35
CA TYR A 515 -5.15 -30.70 -13.51
C TYR A 515 -3.62 -30.62 -13.38
N GLU A 516 -3.14 -30.71 -12.14
CA GLU A 516 -1.72 -30.90 -11.83
C GLU A 516 -1.55 -31.63 -10.51
N GLU A 517 -0.78 -32.72 -10.53
CA GLU A 517 -0.52 -33.62 -9.39
C GLU A 517 -0.05 -32.90 -8.12
N HIS A 518 0.78 -31.87 -8.27
CA HIS A 518 1.26 -31.08 -7.14
C HIS A 518 1.69 -29.69 -7.60
N MET A 519 1.10 -28.67 -7.00
CA MET A 519 1.32 -27.27 -7.31
C MET A 519 1.55 -26.49 -6.00
N ASN A 520 2.40 -25.46 -6.00
CA ASN A 520 2.56 -24.63 -4.81
C ASN A 520 1.34 -23.72 -4.63
N SER A 521 1.18 -23.19 -3.42
CA SER A 521 0.04 -22.34 -3.10
C SER A 521 0.03 -21.01 -3.84
N TRP A 522 1.20 -20.43 -4.10
CA TRP A 522 1.33 -19.19 -4.87
C TRP A 522 0.91 -19.33 -6.33
N ASP A 523 1.13 -20.51 -6.94
CA ASP A 523 0.65 -20.80 -8.29
C ASP A 523 -0.86 -21.09 -8.32
N ALA A 524 -1.41 -21.74 -7.28
CA ALA A 524 -2.76 -22.31 -7.32
C ALA A 524 -3.86 -21.39 -6.81
N LEU A 525 -3.65 -20.74 -5.65
CA LEU A 525 -4.76 -20.20 -4.84
C LEU A 525 -5.59 -19.12 -5.55
N ALA A 526 -4.94 -18.20 -6.25
CA ALA A 526 -5.64 -17.13 -6.96
C ALA A 526 -6.54 -17.69 -8.08
N GLY A 527 -6.01 -18.64 -8.85
CA GLY A 527 -6.74 -19.33 -9.92
C GLY A 527 -7.91 -20.17 -9.43
N LEU A 528 -7.73 -20.89 -8.31
CA LEU A 528 -8.80 -21.66 -7.69
C LEU A 528 -9.98 -20.79 -7.29
N LEU A 529 -9.74 -19.64 -6.64
CA LEU A 529 -10.81 -18.73 -6.27
C LEU A 529 -11.52 -18.17 -7.50
N LEU A 530 -10.77 -17.77 -8.54
CA LEU A 530 -11.33 -17.29 -9.81
C LEU A 530 -12.30 -18.30 -10.41
N ILE A 531 -11.94 -19.59 -10.44
CA ILE A 531 -12.80 -20.66 -10.98
C ILE A 531 -14.08 -20.80 -10.14
N THR A 532 -13.96 -20.87 -8.80
CA THR A 532 -15.14 -21.04 -7.93
C THR A 532 -16.09 -19.84 -8.00
N GLU A 533 -15.55 -18.62 -8.06
CA GLU A 533 -16.36 -17.39 -8.13
C GLU A 533 -16.95 -17.16 -9.54
N ALA A 534 -16.38 -17.76 -10.58
CA ALA A 534 -16.98 -17.82 -11.91
C ALA A 534 -18.09 -18.88 -12.01
N GLY A 535 -18.30 -19.71 -10.98
CA GLY A 535 -19.34 -20.75 -10.94
C GLY A 535 -18.84 -22.18 -11.23
N GLY A 536 -17.52 -22.40 -11.29
CA GLY A 536 -16.93 -23.73 -11.34
C GLY A 536 -16.70 -24.34 -9.97
N SER A 537 -15.91 -25.42 -9.93
CA SER A 537 -15.57 -26.14 -8.71
C SER A 537 -14.08 -26.47 -8.64
N SER A 538 -13.58 -26.65 -7.41
CA SER A 538 -12.19 -27.01 -7.13
C SER A 538 -12.11 -28.01 -5.99
N ASN A 539 -11.03 -28.79 -5.97
CA ASN A 539 -10.71 -29.65 -4.83
C ASN A 539 -10.31 -28.84 -3.58
N ALA A 540 -10.25 -29.52 -2.42
CA ALA A 540 -9.90 -28.90 -1.14
C ALA A 540 -8.38 -28.64 -1.00
N PHE A 541 -7.84 -27.74 -1.83
CA PHE A 541 -6.40 -27.48 -1.93
C PHE A 541 -5.74 -27.15 -0.59
N LEU A 542 -6.38 -26.31 0.25
CA LEU A 542 -5.84 -25.89 1.54
C LEU A 542 -5.82 -27.00 2.62
N ALA A 543 -6.46 -28.14 2.37
CA ALA A 543 -6.40 -29.27 3.30
C ALA A 543 -4.96 -29.78 3.49
N ASN A 544 -4.71 -30.48 4.60
CA ASN A 544 -3.43 -31.15 4.90
C ASN A 544 -2.19 -30.24 4.84
N GLY A 545 -2.36 -28.93 5.08
CA GLY A 545 -1.28 -27.94 5.03
C GLY A 545 -0.91 -27.49 3.63
N GLY A 546 -1.85 -27.54 2.67
CA GLY A 546 -1.64 -27.13 1.28
C GLY A 546 -1.16 -25.70 1.11
N LEU A 547 -1.42 -24.81 2.09
CA LEU A 547 -0.85 -23.46 2.11
C LEU A 547 0.69 -23.46 2.05
N LEU A 548 1.35 -24.34 2.79
CA LEU A 548 2.82 -24.35 2.90
C LEU A 548 3.47 -25.47 2.08
N LYS A 549 2.77 -26.59 1.92
CA LYS A 549 3.30 -27.77 1.23
C LYS A 549 2.91 -27.82 -0.24
N GLY A 550 1.97 -26.98 -0.67
CA GLY A 550 1.24 -27.17 -1.91
C GLY A 550 0.36 -28.41 -1.88
N ASN A 551 -0.43 -28.62 -2.92
CA ASN A 551 -1.34 -29.75 -3.01
C ASN A 551 -1.65 -30.10 -4.47
N LEU A 552 -2.39 -31.19 -4.67
CA LEU A 552 -3.04 -31.51 -5.93
C LEU A 552 -3.95 -30.33 -6.36
N VAL A 553 -3.96 -30.01 -7.64
CA VAL A 553 -4.93 -29.10 -8.24
C VAL A 553 -5.80 -29.88 -9.21
N LEU A 554 -7.11 -29.85 -8.95
CA LEU A 554 -8.14 -30.32 -9.86
C LEU A 554 -9.30 -29.33 -9.76
N ALA A 555 -9.50 -28.51 -10.79
CA ALA A 555 -10.53 -27.46 -10.79
C ALA A 555 -11.05 -27.19 -12.20
N GLY A 556 -12.30 -26.77 -12.34
CA GLY A 556 -12.89 -26.45 -13.64
C GLY A 556 -14.40 -26.34 -13.65
N CYS A 557 -14.98 -26.48 -14.83
CA CYS A 557 -16.40 -26.73 -14.99
C CYS A 557 -16.76 -28.00 -14.20
N THR A 558 -17.83 -27.97 -13.42
CA THR A 558 -18.18 -29.04 -12.49
C THR A 558 -18.28 -30.40 -13.17
N SER A 559 -18.94 -30.47 -14.34
CA SER A 559 -19.08 -31.73 -15.08
C SER A 559 -17.74 -32.29 -15.57
N VAL A 560 -16.80 -31.41 -15.96
CA VAL A 560 -15.48 -31.81 -16.46
C VAL A 560 -14.58 -32.23 -15.30
N GLN A 561 -14.67 -31.55 -14.16
CA GLN A 561 -13.92 -31.92 -12.96
C GLN A 561 -14.32 -33.31 -12.45
N GLU A 562 -15.61 -33.61 -12.39
CA GLU A 562 -16.14 -34.92 -11.99
C GLU A 562 -15.68 -36.03 -12.97
N ARG A 563 -15.74 -35.74 -14.27
CA ARG A 563 -15.26 -36.65 -15.32
C ARG A 563 -13.77 -36.96 -15.18
N LEU A 564 -12.94 -35.93 -14.97
CA LEU A 564 -11.50 -36.11 -14.74
C LEU A 564 -11.21 -36.90 -13.48
N MET A 565 -11.90 -36.62 -12.38
CA MET A 565 -11.73 -37.36 -11.13
C MET A 565 -12.02 -38.86 -11.33
N ALA A 566 -13.11 -39.20 -12.01
CA ALA A 566 -13.46 -40.59 -12.29
C ALA A 566 -12.42 -41.32 -13.16
N LEU A 567 -11.78 -40.61 -14.10
CA LEU A 567 -10.70 -41.17 -14.93
C LEU A 567 -9.42 -41.42 -14.13
N LEU A 568 -9.07 -40.48 -13.24
CA LEU A 568 -7.83 -40.54 -12.48
C LEU A 568 -7.87 -41.55 -11.33
N GLU A 569 -9.07 -41.93 -10.87
CA GLU A 569 -9.28 -42.97 -9.86
C GLU A 569 -9.35 -44.40 -10.44
N ALA A 570 -9.45 -44.55 -11.77
CA ALA A 570 -9.56 -45.83 -12.47
C ALA A 570 -8.18 -46.47 -12.76
#